data_AF-A0A7S0R5A3-F1
#
_entry.id   AF-A0A7S0R5A3-F1
#
_cell.length_a   1.000
_cell.length_b   1.000
_cell.length_c   1.000
_cell.angle_alpha   90.00
_cell.angle_beta   90.00
_cell.angle_gamma   90.00
#
_symmetry.space_group_name_H-M   'P 1'
#
loop_
_entity.id
_entity.type
_entity.pdbx_description
1 polymer ?
#
loop_
_entity_poly.entity_id
_entity_poly.type
_entity_poly.pdbx_seq_one_letter_code
_entity_poly.pdbx_strand_id
1 'polypeptide(L)'
;ARAAIEWRLAAAEAIRQVGNDLFKKGEYGAAVGQYNKALRYARIRTYGPDNPPPLSEAEQARAAGAEVACVLNRAACRLKLGRNAAALDDCDSVLEGEPDNAKALFRRGQAKVALKRVEEALVDLGRAAKLEPNDKGIAAALAAAKKAVEAEVQKEKATYAKMFK
;
A
#
# COMPACT_ATOMS: atom_id res chain seq x y z
N ALA A 1 -12.23 -12.44 28.35
CA ALA A 1 -12.39 -12.72 26.90
C ALA A 1 -12.48 -11.43 26.07
N ARG A 2 -13.55 -10.62 26.20
CA ARG A 2 -13.73 -9.39 25.41
C ARG A 2 -12.69 -8.30 25.66
N ALA A 3 -12.29 -8.11 26.93
CA ALA A 3 -11.21 -7.20 27.30
C ALA A 3 -9.87 -7.53 26.61
N ALA A 4 -9.63 -8.81 26.28
CA ALA A 4 -8.41 -9.21 25.56
C ALA A 4 -8.46 -8.82 24.07
N ILE A 5 -9.65 -8.81 23.45
CA ILE A 5 -9.83 -8.31 22.08
C ILE A 5 -9.60 -6.80 22.07
N GLU A 6 -10.25 -6.06 22.97
CA GLU A 6 -10.08 -4.62 23.08
C GLU A 6 -8.62 -4.23 23.33
N TRP A 7 -7.94 -4.92 24.24
CA TRP A 7 -6.52 -4.70 24.48
C TRP A 7 -5.67 -4.94 23.23
N ARG A 8 -5.94 -6.01 22.46
CA ARG A 8 -5.20 -6.30 21.21
C ARG A 8 -5.42 -5.21 20.16
N LEU A 9 -6.67 -4.76 19.97
CA LEU A 9 -6.99 -3.70 19.02
C LEU A 9 -6.37 -2.35 19.43
N ALA A 10 -6.41 -2.02 20.72
CA ALA A 10 -5.75 -0.83 21.26
C ALA A 10 -4.21 -0.91 21.12
N ALA A 11 -3.62 -2.07 21.38
CA ALA A 11 -2.19 -2.30 21.21
C ALA A 11 -1.77 -2.17 19.74
N ALA A 12 -2.54 -2.74 18.81
CA ALA A 12 -2.29 -2.61 17.37
C ALA A 12 -2.26 -1.14 16.94
N GLU A 13 -3.22 -0.35 17.42
CA GLU A 13 -3.31 1.08 17.14
C GLU A 13 -2.13 1.87 17.73
N ALA A 14 -1.78 1.63 19.00
CA ALA A 14 -0.64 2.29 19.63
C ALA A 14 0.69 1.98 18.90
N ILE A 15 0.90 0.72 18.53
CA ILE A 15 2.09 0.29 17.78
C ILE A 15 2.11 0.92 16.38
N ARG A 16 0.95 1.00 15.72
CA ARG A 16 0.81 1.69 14.43
C ARG A 16 1.22 3.16 14.53
N GLN A 17 0.84 3.85 15.61
CA GLN A 17 1.25 5.25 15.83
C GLN A 17 2.76 5.40 15.97
N VAL A 18 3.42 4.49 16.71
CA VAL A 18 4.89 4.47 16.77
C VAL A 18 5.49 4.29 15.37
N GLY A 19 4.91 3.41 14.55
CA GLY A 19 5.29 3.26 13.14
C GLY A 19 5.12 4.55 12.32
N ASN A 20 4.03 5.28 12.54
CA ASN A 20 3.78 6.56 11.87
C ASN A 20 4.82 7.62 12.26
N ASP A 21 5.22 7.66 13.52
CA ASP A 21 6.21 8.61 13.99
C ASP A 21 7.61 8.28 13.48
N LEU A 22 7.98 6.99 13.40
CA LEU A 22 9.19 6.54 12.73
C LEU A 22 9.18 6.88 11.24
N PHE A 23 8.02 6.76 10.58
CA PHE A 23 7.86 7.16 9.19
C PHE A 23 8.14 8.65 8.98
N LYS A 24 7.61 9.52 9.85
CA LYS A 24 7.86 10.96 9.81
C LYS A 24 9.33 11.30 10.03
N LYS A 25 10.04 10.51 10.85
CA LYS A 25 11.49 10.63 11.08
C LYS A 25 12.36 10.09 9.92
N GLY A 26 11.74 9.46 8.92
CA GLY A 26 12.45 8.83 7.80
C GLY A 26 13.03 7.44 8.11
N GLU A 27 12.75 6.89 9.29
CA GLU A 27 13.21 5.56 9.71
C GLU A 27 12.30 4.45 9.15
N TYR A 28 12.23 4.36 7.82
CA TYR A 28 11.27 3.48 7.13
C TYR A 28 11.46 1.99 7.47
N GLY A 29 12.70 1.54 7.69
CA GLY A 29 12.97 0.15 8.07
C GLY A 29 12.39 -0.21 9.44
N ALA A 30 12.59 0.65 10.43
CA ALA A 30 12.02 0.48 11.77
C ALA A 30 10.49 0.60 11.74
N ALA A 31 9.95 1.55 10.95
CA ALA A 31 8.52 1.71 10.74
C ALA A 31 7.87 0.44 10.18
N VAL A 32 8.47 -0.22 9.18
CA VAL A 32 8.00 -1.53 8.67
C VAL A 32 7.94 -2.58 9.78
N GLY A 33 8.95 -2.61 10.66
CA GLY A 33 8.96 -3.49 11.83
C GLY A 33 7.75 -3.26 12.75
N GLN A 34 7.42 -2.00 13.02
CA GLN A 34 6.25 -1.65 13.84
C GLN A 34 4.93 -1.99 13.15
N TYR A 35 4.78 -1.73 11.85
CA TYR A 35 3.56 -2.12 11.13
C TYR A 35 3.37 -3.65 11.09
N ASN A 36 4.45 -4.41 10.91
CA ASN A 36 4.40 -5.87 11.02
C ASN A 36 3.96 -6.32 12.41
N LYS A 37 4.47 -5.66 13.45
CA LYS A 37 4.08 -5.92 14.83
C LYS A 37 2.59 -5.59 15.05
N ALA A 38 2.12 -4.42 14.63
CA ALA A 38 0.72 -4.02 14.72
C ALA A 38 -0.22 -5.01 14.02
N LEU A 39 0.16 -5.47 12.82
CA LEU A 39 -0.61 -6.47 12.07
C LEU A 39 -0.76 -7.80 12.81
N ARG A 40 0.25 -8.23 13.59
CA ARG A 40 0.12 -9.44 14.42
C ARG A 40 -0.93 -9.31 15.52
N TYR A 41 -1.14 -8.10 16.03
CA TYR A 41 -2.17 -7.82 17.03
C TYR A 41 -3.55 -7.60 16.39
N ALA A 42 -3.62 -7.00 15.20
CA ALA A 42 -4.86 -6.77 14.47
C ALA A 42 -5.45 -8.05 13.85
N ARG A 43 -4.60 -8.97 13.36
CA ARG A 43 -5.01 -10.27 12.80
C ARG A 43 -5.33 -11.27 13.91
N ILE A 44 -6.42 -11.02 14.62
CA ILE A 44 -6.89 -11.87 15.71
C ILE A 44 -7.39 -13.19 15.12
N ARG A 45 -6.66 -14.28 15.39
CA ARG A 45 -7.14 -15.65 15.11
C ARG A 45 -8.15 -16.05 16.18
N THR A 46 -9.32 -16.53 15.75
CA THR A 46 -10.46 -16.83 16.64
C THR A 46 -10.68 -18.32 16.92
N TYR A 47 -9.86 -19.22 16.35
CA TYR A 47 -10.08 -20.68 16.43
C TYR A 47 -9.06 -21.39 17.33
N GLY A 48 -9.49 -21.93 18.48
CA GLY A 48 -8.67 -22.72 19.40
C GLY A 48 -9.07 -22.50 20.88
N PRO A 49 -8.72 -23.41 21.80
CA PRO A 49 -9.11 -23.32 23.22
C PRO A 49 -8.53 -22.09 23.94
N ASP A 50 -7.38 -21.58 23.48
CA ASP A 50 -6.73 -20.36 24.02
C ASP A 50 -7.08 -19.08 23.23
N ASN A 51 -7.91 -19.21 22.18
CA ASN A 51 -8.24 -18.08 21.32
C ASN A 51 -9.45 -17.30 21.85
N PRO A 52 -9.46 -15.97 21.63
CA PRO A 52 -10.60 -15.15 22.03
C PRO A 52 -11.87 -15.62 21.32
N PRO A 53 -13.05 -15.36 21.89
CA PRO A 53 -14.31 -15.66 21.24
C PRO A 53 -14.37 -14.98 19.85
N PRO A 54 -15.21 -15.47 18.93
CA PRO A 54 -15.42 -14.83 17.65
C PRO A 54 -15.68 -13.32 17.82
N LEU A 55 -15.00 -12.52 17.00
CA LEU A 55 -15.15 -11.08 16.97
C LEU A 55 -16.60 -10.72 16.61
N SER A 56 -17.17 -9.69 17.25
CA SER A 56 -18.42 -9.13 16.69
C SER A 56 -18.16 -8.44 15.36
N GLU A 57 -19.20 -8.20 14.59
CA GLU A 57 -19.11 -7.46 13.33
C GLU A 57 -18.38 -6.11 13.48
N ALA A 58 -18.69 -5.34 14.54
CA ALA A 58 -18.01 -4.07 14.82
C ALA A 58 -16.51 -4.24 15.11
N GLU A 59 -16.11 -5.31 15.80
CA GLU A 59 -14.69 -5.59 16.06
C GLU A 59 -13.97 -6.10 14.82
N GLN A 60 -14.65 -6.90 13.98
CA GLN A 60 -14.12 -7.34 12.69
C GLN A 60 -13.87 -6.14 11.78
N ALA A 61 -14.84 -5.22 11.66
CA ALA A 61 -14.69 -3.99 10.89
C ALA A 61 -13.54 -3.11 11.42
N ARG A 62 -13.42 -2.97 12.75
CA ARG A 62 -12.31 -2.23 13.38
C ARG A 62 -10.96 -2.89 13.12
N ALA A 63 -10.89 -4.22 13.23
CA ALA A 63 -9.67 -4.99 12.98
C ALA A 63 -9.25 -4.89 11.50
N ALA A 64 -10.20 -5.04 10.57
CA ALA A 64 -9.99 -4.90 9.14
C ALA A 64 -9.50 -3.49 8.77
N GLY A 65 -10.14 -2.44 9.29
CA GLY A 65 -9.71 -1.05 9.05
C GLY A 65 -8.29 -0.77 9.58
N ALA A 66 -7.97 -1.29 10.77
CA ALA A 66 -6.61 -1.17 11.33
C ALA A 66 -5.58 -1.95 10.50
N GLU A 67 -5.95 -3.14 10.01
CA GLU A 67 -5.13 -3.94 9.11
C GLU A 67 -4.84 -3.21 7.81
N VAL A 68 -5.87 -2.74 7.11
CA VAL A 68 -5.74 -1.98 5.86
C VAL A 68 -4.82 -0.78 6.08
N ALA A 69 -5.03 0.01 7.14
CA ALA A 69 -4.18 1.16 7.45
C ALA A 69 -2.70 0.76 7.67
N CYS A 70 -2.44 -0.32 8.38
CA CYS A 70 -1.08 -0.81 8.61
C CYS A 70 -0.41 -1.32 7.34
N VAL A 71 -1.12 -2.12 6.52
CA VAL A 71 -0.61 -2.65 5.25
C VAL A 71 -0.29 -1.50 4.30
N LEU A 72 -1.20 -0.53 4.19
CA LEU A 72 -1.01 0.67 3.40
C LEU A 72 0.25 1.46 3.85
N ASN A 73 0.38 1.75 5.14
CA ASN A 73 1.54 2.49 5.63
C ASN A 73 2.86 1.71 5.47
N ARG A 74 2.80 0.38 5.59
CA ARG A 74 3.94 -0.50 5.29
C ARG A 74 4.32 -0.46 3.81
N ALA A 75 3.35 -0.45 2.90
CA ALA A 75 3.58 -0.30 1.46
C ALA A 75 4.29 1.03 1.15
N ALA A 76 3.85 2.12 1.79
CA ALA A 76 4.51 3.42 1.65
C ALA A 76 5.98 3.40 2.10
N CYS A 77 6.28 2.74 3.23
CA CYS A 77 7.66 2.56 3.68
C CYS A 77 8.48 1.72 2.69
N ARG A 78 7.91 0.63 2.17
CA ARG A 78 8.56 -0.26 1.22
C ARG A 78 8.92 0.47 -0.07
N LEU A 79 8.03 1.33 -0.58
CA LEU A 79 8.34 2.23 -1.70
C LEU A 79 9.54 3.14 -1.40
N LYS A 80 9.56 3.78 -0.21
CA LYS A 80 10.70 4.63 0.20
C LYS A 80 12.01 3.87 0.33
N LEU A 81 11.95 2.57 0.62
CA LEU A 81 13.10 1.67 0.71
C LEU A 81 13.45 1.00 -0.64
N GLY A 82 12.75 1.32 -1.74
CA GLY A 82 12.94 0.68 -3.04
C GLY A 82 12.49 -0.78 -3.11
N ARG A 83 11.79 -1.28 -2.08
CA ARG A 83 11.24 -2.65 -2.01
C ARG A 83 9.91 -2.73 -2.76
N ASN A 84 9.95 -2.45 -4.05
CA ASN A 84 8.75 -2.23 -4.86
C ASN A 84 7.88 -3.49 -5.00
N ALA A 85 8.47 -4.68 -5.15
CA ALA A 85 7.72 -5.94 -5.22
C ALA A 85 6.89 -6.17 -3.93
N ALA A 86 7.53 -6.01 -2.76
CA ALA A 86 6.82 -6.13 -1.49
C ALA A 86 5.76 -5.03 -1.29
N ALA A 87 5.91 -3.85 -1.90
CA ALA A 87 4.88 -2.83 -1.88
C ALA A 87 3.69 -3.19 -2.79
N LEU A 88 3.93 -3.87 -3.92
CA LEU A 88 2.86 -4.42 -4.76
C LEU A 88 2.01 -5.40 -3.97
N ASP A 89 2.64 -6.41 -3.34
CA ASP A 89 1.92 -7.45 -2.59
C ASP A 89 1.03 -6.85 -1.49
N ASP A 90 1.54 -5.83 -0.79
CA ASP A 90 0.75 -5.10 0.21
C ASP A 90 -0.46 -4.41 -0.41
N CYS A 91 -0.28 -3.72 -1.54
CA CYS A 91 -1.38 -3.02 -2.20
C CYS A 91 -2.40 -3.99 -2.81
N ASP A 92 -1.95 -5.09 -3.41
CA ASP A 92 -2.82 -6.12 -3.97
C ASP A 92 -3.71 -6.73 -2.89
N SER A 93 -3.15 -7.05 -1.72
CA SER A 93 -3.94 -7.57 -0.59
C SER A 93 -5.02 -6.60 -0.09
N VAL A 94 -4.79 -5.29 -0.18
CA VAL A 94 -5.82 -4.29 0.18
C VAL A 94 -6.89 -4.21 -0.91
N LEU A 95 -6.49 -4.27 -2.17
CA LEU A 95 -7.40 -4.16 -3.32
C LEU A 95 -8.28 -5.40 -3.53
N GLU A 96 -7.91 -6.55 -2.96
CA GLU A 96 -8.79 -7.73 -2.90
C GLU A 96 -10.06 -7.46 -2.08
N GLY A 97 -9.94 -6.71 -0.97
CA GLY A 97 -11.06 -6.34 -0.12
C GLY A 97 -11.68 -4.97 -0.44
N GLU A 98 -10.86 -4.01 -0.87
CA GLU A 98 -11.26 -2.64 -1.18
C GLU A 98 -10.80 -2.26 -2.60
N PRO A 99 -11.48 -2.73 -3.67
CA PRO A 99 -11.01 -2.56 -5.05
C PRO A 99 -10.83 -1.11 -5.53
N ASP A 100 -11.51 -0.18 -4.88
CA ASP A 100 -11.48 1.27 -5.15
C ASP A 100 -10.76 2.06 -4.06
N ASN A 101 -9.84 1.45 -3.31
CA ASN A 101 -8.98 2.17 -2.38
C ASN A 101 -7.95 3.02 -3.16
N ALA A 102 -8.18 4.34 -3.24
CA ALA A 102 -7.34 5.28 -3.99
C ALA A 102 -5.87 5.25 -3.54
N LYS A 103 -5.60 5.11 -2.23
CA LYS A 103 -4.24 5.05 -1.68
C LYS A 103 -3.51 3.76 -2.07
N ALA A 104 -4.22 2.63 -2.10
CA ALA A 104 -3.66 1.36 -2.56
C ALA A 104 -3.34 1.41 -4.05
N LEU A 105 -4.28 1.89 -4.88
CA LEU A 105 -4.08 2.08 -6.32
C LEU A 105 -2.89 3.01 -6.61
N PHE A 106 -2.82 4.14 -5.91
CA PHE A 106 -1.73 5.10 -6.05
C PHE A 106 -0.37 4.46 -5.75
N ARG A 107 -0.24 3.78 -4.61
CA ARG A 107 1.01 3.14 -4.18
C ARG A 107 1.39 1.96 -5.07
N ARG A 108 0.41 1.17 -5.53
CA ARG A 108 0.63 0.10 -6.50
C ARG A 108 1.14 0.67 -7.82
N GLY A 109 0.55 1.75 -8.30
CA GLY A 109 1.00 2.48 -9.48
C GLY A 109 2.46 2.95 -9.34
N GLN A 110 2.83 3.55 -8.21
CA GLN A 110 4.23 3.94 -7.94
C GLN A 110 5.19 2.74 -7.96
N ALA A 111 4.80 1.62 -7.33
CA ALA A 111 5.61 0.40 -7.34
C ALA A 111 5.78 -0.16 -8.76
N LYS A 112 4.72 -0.18 -9.56
CA LYS A 112 4.75 -0.63 -10.96
C LYS A 112 5.65 0.24 -11.83
N VAL A 113 5.60 1.57 -11.69
CA VAL A 113 6.54 2.48 -12.35
C VAL A 113 7.99 2.12 -12.01
N ALA A 114 8.28 1.94 -10.72
CA ALA A 114 9.63 1.61 -10.27
C ALA A 114 10.11 0.21 -10.74
N LEU A 115 9.17 -0.69 -11.06
CA LEU A 115 9.43 -2.02 -11.65
C LEU A 115 9.39 -2.00 -13.18
N LYS A 116 9.37 -0.83 -13.82
CA LYS A 116 9.27 -0.64 -15.28
C LYS A 116 7.99 -1.20 -15.92
N ARG A 117 6.96 -1.47 -15.13
CA ARG A 117 5.62 -1.89 -15.58
C ARG A 117 4.72 -0.66 -15.76
N VAL A 118 5.18 0.29 -16.59
CA VAL A 118 4.62 1.65 -16.63
C VAL A 118 3.19 1.68 -17.21
N GLU A 119 2.88 0.84 -18.19
CA GLU A 119 1.55 0.75 -18.78
C GLU A 119 0.50 0.32 -17.74
N GLU A 120 0.81 -0.71 -16.95
CA GLU A 120 -0.05 -1.15 -15.86
C GLU A 120 -0.17 -0.10 -14.75
N ALA A 121 0.90 0.68 -14.52
CA ALA A 121 0.87 1.77 -13.57
C ALA A 121 -0.09 2.89 -13.99
N LEU A 122 -0.18 3.18 -15.30
CA LEU A 122 -1.11 4.19 -15.82
C LEU A 122 -2.57 3.85 -15.55
N VAL A 123 -2.92 2.56 -15.61
CA VAL A 123 -4.27 2.08 -15.28
C VAL A 123 -4.59 2.36 -13.82
N ASP A 124 -3.69 1.98 -12.91
CA ASP A 124 -3.88 2.17 -11.46
C ASP A 124 -3.91 3.66 -11.08
N LEU A 125 -2.95 4.45 -11.58
CA LEU A 125 -2.87 5.88 -11.32
C LEU A 125 -4.05 6.64 -11.94
N GLY A 126 -4.53 6.20 -13.11
CA GLY A 126 -5.71 6.75 -13.75
C GLY A 126 -6.99 6.48 -12.95
N ARG A 127 -7.14 5.28 -12.39
CA ARG A 127 -8.25 4.96 -11.46
C ARG A 127 -8.14 5.77 -10.16
N ALA A 128 -6.96 5.83 -9.56
CA ALA A 128 -6.72 6.62 -8.37
C ALA A 128 -7.06 8.11 -8.59
N ALA A 129 -6.71 8.67 -9.75
CA ALA A 129 -7.01 10.07 -10.10
C ALA A 129 -8.51 10.33 -10.30
N LYS A 130 -9.29 9.33 -10.72
CA LYS A 130 -10.76 9.45 -10.81
C LYS A 130 -11.41 9.45 -9.43
N LEU A 131 -10.87 8.65 -8.51
CA LEU A 131 -11.37 8.54 -7.14
C LEU A 131 -11.01 9.76 -6.28
N GLU A 132 -9.79 10.28 -6.43
CA GLU A 132 -9.29 11.45 -5.71
C GLU A 132 -8.72 12.49 -6.70
N PRO A 133 -9.58 13.22 -7.44
CA PRO A 133 -9.16 14.15 -8.49
C PRO A 133 -8.37 15.37 -7.98
N ASN A 134 -8.50 15.68 -6.69
CA ASN A 134 -7.83 16.81 -6.06
C ASN A 134 -6.48 16.43 -5.41
N ASP A 135 -6.09 15.16 -5.43
CA ASP A 135 -4.80 14.74 -4.89
C ASP A 135 -3.66 15.07 -5.86
N LYS A 136 -2.86 16.05 -5.47
CA LYS A 136 -1.70 16.52 -6.26
C LYS A 136 -0.63 15.45 -6.44
N GLY A 137 -0.48 14.53 -5.47
CA GLY A 137 0.49 13.44 -5.54
C GLY A 137 0.11 12.42 -6.61
N ILE A 138 -1.18 12.05 -6.68
CA ILE A 138 -1.72 11.17 -7.71
C ILE A 138 -1.59 11.82 -9.09
N ALA A 139 -2.00 13.08 -9.23
CA ALA A 139 -1.89 13.81 -10.50
C ALA A 139 -0.44 13.90 -11.00
N ALA A 140 0.51 14.21 -10.11
CA ALA A 140 1.93 14.28 -10.44
C ALA A 140 2.49 12.92 -10.86
N ALA A 141 2.16 11.84 -10.13
CA ALA A 141 2.62 10.50 -10.48
C ALA A 141 2.06 10.03 -11.84
N LEU A 142 0.77 10.32 -12.11
CA LEU A 142 0.16 10.00 -13.40
C LEU A 142 0.83 10.75 -14.55
N ALA A 143 1.09 12.05 -14.38
CA ALA A 143 1.79 12.85 -15.38
C ALA A 143 3.22 12.33 -15.64
N ALA A 144 3.94 11.99 -14.57
CA ALA A 144 5.29 11.41 -14.69
C ALA A 144 5.27 10.06 -15.40
N ALA A 145 4.31 9.19 -15.10
CA ALA A 145 4.16 7.90 -15.76
C ALA A 145 3.84 8.05 -17.26
N LYS A 146 2.95 8.99 -17.63
CA LYS A 146 2.62 9.25 -19.05
C LYS A 146 3.86 9.71 -19.84
N LYS A 147 4.60 10.66 -19.28
CA LYS A 147 5.84 11.15 -19.87
C LYS A 147 6.89 10.04 -20.04
N ALA A 148 6.97 9.10 -19.09
CA ALA A 148 7.89 7.98 -19.18
C ALA A 148 7.53 7.04 -20.35
N VAL A 149 6.25 6.71 -20.55
CA VAL A 149 5.80 5.90 -21.70
C VAL A 149 6.10 6.61 -23.02
N GLU A 150 5.76 7.89 -23.12
CA GLU A 150 6.04 8.68 -24.32
C GLU A 150 7.53 8.67 -24.67
N ALA A 151 8.41 8.82 -23.66
CA ALA A 151 9.85 8.78 -23.86
C ALA A 151 10.34 7.42 -24.38
N GLU A 152 9.82 6.30 -23.86
CA GLU A 152 10.19 4.96 -24.34
C GLU A 152 9.72 4.73 -25.79
N VAL A 153 8.48 5.11 -26.12
CA VAL A 153 7.96 5.02 -27.50
C VAL A 153 8.81 5.83 -28.48
N GLN A 154 9.28 7.02 -28.09
CA GLN A 154 10.15 7.82 -28.95
C GLN A 154 11.54 7.19 -29.13
N LYS A 155 12.10 6.58 -28.08
CA LYS A 155 13.38 5.85 -28.17
C LYS A 155 13.27 4.63 -29.08
N GLU A 156 12.19 3.87 -28.98
CA GLU A 156 11.94 2.72 -29.84
C GLU A 156 11.84 3.13 -31.32
N LYS A 157 11.04 4.17 -31.62
CA LYS A 157 10.94 4.74 -32.98
C LYS A 157 12.28 5.18 -33.52
N ALA A 158 13.09 5.89 -32.71
CA ALA A 158 14.41 6.33 -33.11
C ALA A 158 15.39 5.17 -33.32
N THR A 159 15.28 4.10 -32.53
CA THR A 159 16.09 2.89 -32.67
C THR A 159 15.74 2.14 -33.94
N TYR A 160 14.44 1.93 -34.20
CA TYR A 160 13.94 1.32 -35.43
C TYR A 160 14.41 2.12 -36.64
N ALA A 161 14.22 3.45 -36.66
CA ALA A 161 14.67 4.30 -37.77
C ALA A 161 16.18 4.25 -38.06
N LYS A 162 17.02 3.83 -37.10
CA LYS A 162 18.46 3.61 -37.30
C LYS A 162 18.80 2.20 -37.80
N MET A 163 17.96 1.20 -37.53
CA MET A 163 18.17 -0.18 -37.99
C MET A 163 17.83 -0.39 -39.47
N PHE A 164 16.99 0.48 -40.06
CA PHE A 164 16.59 0.42 -41.47
C PHE A 164 17.26 1.48 -42.35
N LYS A 165 18.37 2.07 -41.88
CA LYS A 165 19.28 2.93 -42.64
C LYS A 165 20.62 2.22 -42.77
#